data_AF-A0A521GXE2-F1
#
_entry.id   AF-A0A521GXE2-F1
#
_cell.length_a   1.000
_cell.length_b   1.000
_cell.length_c   1.000
_cell.angle_alpha   90.00
_cell.angle_beta   90.00
_cell.angle_gamma   90.00
#
_symmetry.space_group_name_H-M   'P 1'
#
loop_
_entity.id
_entity.type
_entity.pdbx_description
1 polymer ?
#
loop_
_entity_poly.entity_id
_entity_poly.type
_entity_poly.pdbx_seq_one_letter_code
_entity_poly.pdbx_strand_id
1 'polypeptide(L)'
;MYHYRKSEKAYSHFPKPIDCPFCDPKETATAVRETEHAFVIPNRTFYDIWELRRVTDHLMIVPKQHVCSLADLSDAAKLDIMNLIGEYESGDYNVYARSATSTTRSVAHQHTHLIKAEQKLARMLLHIRRPYVTIKF
;
A
#
# COMPACT_ATOMS: atom_id res chain seq x y z
N MET A 1 9.05 -1.78 7.06
CA MET A 1 8.37 -2.64 6.07
C MET A 1 9.39 -3.40 5.26
N TYR A 2 9.22 -4.70 5.12
CA TYR A 2 10.13 -5.57 4.36
C TYR A 2 9.34 -6.57 3.52
N HIS A 3 9.97 -6.98 2.43
CA HIS A 3 9.55 -8.12 1.64
C HIS A 3 10.54 -9.28 1.81
N TYR A 4 10.07 -10.51 1.70
CA TYR A 4 10.92 -11.65 1.46
C TYR A 4 11.48 -11.58 0.03
N ARG A 5 12.67 -12.15 -0.18
CA ARG A 5 13.29 -12.20 -1.52
C ARG A 5 12.38 -12.80 -2.59
N LYS A 6 11.57 -13.81 -2.23
CA LYS A 6 10.59 -14.43 -3.14
C LYS A 6 9.51 -13.43 -3.58
N SER A 7 9.03 -12.61 -2.65
CA SER A 7 7.98 -11.61 -2.88
C SER A 7 8.53 -10.44 -3.70
N GLU A 8 9.77 -10.00 -3.44
CA GLU A 8 10.46 -9.02 -4.29
C GLU A 8 10.66 -9.54 -5.73
N LYS A 9 11.07 -10.81 -5.88
CA LYS A 9 11.22 -11.42 -7.20
C LYS A 9 9.88 -11.50 -7.93
N ALA A 10 8.83 -11.95 -7.25
CA ALA A 10 7.48 -11.95 -7.82
C ALA A 10 7.06 -10.53 -8.26
N TYR A 11 7.33 -9.52 -7.43
CA TYR A 11 7.05 -8.13 -7.77
C TYR A 11 7.78 -7.67 -9.04
N SER A 12 9.04 -8.05 -9.21
CA SER A 12 9.84 -7.64 -10.38
C SER A 12 9.30 -8.12 -11.72
N HIS A 13 8.41 -9.11 -11.72
CA HIS A 13 7.74 -9.62 -12.91
C HIS A 13 6.46 -8.87 -13.26
N PHE A 14 5.94 -7.99 -12.39
CA PHE A 14 4.78 -7.19 -12.74
C PHE A 14 5.18 -6.10 -13.74
N PRO A 15 4.42 -5.94 -14.84
CA PRO A 15 4.66 -4.85 -15.76
C PRO A 15 4.45 -3.52 -15.05
N LYS A 16 5.36 -2.57 -15.26
CA LYS A 16 5.15 -1.20 -14.80
C LYS A 16 4.02 -0.60 -15.62
N PRO A 17 2.91 -0.16 -15.00
CA PRO A 17 1.83 0.45 -15.74
C PRO A 17 2.32 1.79 -16.34
N ILE A 18 1.92 2.05 -17.58
CA ILE A 18 2.22 3.31 -18.29
C ILE A 18 1.32 4.43 -17.74
N ASP A 19 0.06 4.10 -17.48
CA ASP A 19 -0.96 4.99 -16.90
C ASP A 19 -1.16 4.73 -15.40
N CYS A 20 -2.00 5.55 -14.74
CA CYS A 20 -2.32 5.35 -13.34
C CYS A 20 -3.09 4.01 -13.15
N PRO A 21 -2.52 3.03 -12.41
CA PRO A 21 -3.19 1.75 -12.20
C PRO A 21 -4.50 1.88 -11.44
N PHE A 22 -4.62 2.89 -10.57
CA PHE A 22 -5.81 3.15 -9.78
C PHE A 22 -6.96 3.82 -10.54
N CYS A 23 -6.70 4.27 -11.77
CA CYS A 23 -7.73 4.75 -12.68
C CYS A 23 -8.20 3.66 -13.65
N ASP A 24 -7.52 2.51 -13.70
CA ASP A 24 -7.91 1.38 -14.55
C ASP A 24 -9.12 0.65 -13.95
N PRO A 25 -10.26 0.54 -14.68
CA PRO A 25 -11.42 -0.22 -14.23
C PRO A 25 -11.11 -1.66 -13.84
N LYS A 26 -10.07 -2.28 -14.42
CA LYS A 26 -9.66 -3.64 -14.07
C LYS A 26 -9.09 -3.72 -12.67
N GLU A 27 -8.38 -2.68 -12.22
CA GLU A 27 -7.87 -2.62 -10.85
C GLU A 27 -9.01 -2.36 -9.87
N THR A 28 -9.86 -1.37 -10.16
CA THR A 28 -10.96 -1.01 -9.26
C THR A 28 -12.02 -2.10 -9.17
N ALA A 29 -12.19 -2.94 -10.20
CA ALA A 29 -13.03 -4.13 -10.14
C ALA A 29 -12.58 -5.17 -9.09
N THR A 30 -11.33 -5.08 -8.58
CA THR A 30 -10.85 -5.93 -7.48
C THR A 30 -11.20 -5.38 -6.09
N ALA A 31 -11.92 -4.25 -6.03
CA ALA A 31 -12.33 -3.64 -4.78
C ALA A 31 -13.11 -4.63 -3.91
N VAL A 32 -12.65 -4.81 -2.68
CA VAL A 32 -13.38 -5.55 -1.64
C VAL A 32 -14.47 -4.69 -1.02
N ARG A 33 -14.40 -3.37 -1.22
CA ARG A 33 -15.42 -2.41 -0.83
C ARG A 33 -15.36 -1.16 -1.70
N GLU A 34 -16.53 -0.58 -1.93
CA GLU A 34 -16.69 0.69 -2.63
C GLU A 34 -17.61 1.60 -1.80
N THR A 35 -17.23 2.88 -1.69
CA THR A 35 -18.06 3.97 -1.15
C THR A 35 -18.35 4.98 -2.24
N GLU A 36 -18.97 6.12 -1.91
CA GLU A 36 -19.21 7.16 -2.91
C GLU A 36 -17.91 7.72 -3.49
N HIS A 37 -16.90 7.97 -2.64
CA HIS A 37 -15.69 8.69 -3.01
C HIS A 37 -14.41 7.84 -3.01
N ALA A 38 -14.45 6.58 -2.57
CA ALA A 38 -13.26 5.74 -2.52
C ALA A 38 -13.53 4.26 -2.85
N PHE A 39 -12.46 3.59 -3.25
CA PHE A 39 -12.36 2.13 -3.31
C PHE A 39 -11.46 1.64 -2.18
N VAL A 40 -11.74 0.45 -1.66
CA VAL A 40 -10.80 -0.34 -0.88
C VAL A 40 -10.38 -1.53 -1.72
N ILE A 41 -9.13 -1.53 -2.17
CA ILE A 41 -8.58 -2.55 -3.07
C ILE A 41 -7.45 -3.33 -2.38
N PRO A 42 -7.27 -4.62 -2.69
CA PRO A 42 -6.10 -5.35 -2.27
C PRO A 42 -4.85 -4.78 -2.92
N ASN A 43 -3.76 -4.64 -2.16
CA ASN A 43 -2.48 -4.28 -2.75
C ASN A 43 -1.94 -5.45 -3.58
N ARG A 44 -1.55 -5.26 -4.83
CA ARG A 44 -0.96 -6.36 -5.61
C ARG A 44 0.34 -6.89 -4.99
N THR A 45 1.02 -6.07 -4.20
CA THR A 45 2.34 -6.36 -3.63
C THR A 45 2.33 -6.17 -2.12
N PHE A 46 1.90 -7.19 -1.41
CA PHE A 46 1.85 -7.17 0.05
C PHE A 46 3.26 -7.05 0.61
N TYR A 47 3.46 -6.15 1.57
CA TYR A 47 4.57 -6.29 2.52
C TYR A 47 4.49 -7.65 3.18
N ASP A 48 5.63 -8.30 3.41
CA ASP A 48 5.67 -9.54 4.17
C ASP A 48 5.80 -9.25 5.67
N ILE A 49 6.52 -8.17 6.02
CA ILE A 49 6.79 -7.76 7.40
C ILE A 49 6.49 -6.27 7.59
N TRP A 50 5.70 -5.95 8.60
CA TRP A 50 5.41 -4.61 9.08
C TRP A 50 5.79 -4.53 10.56
N GLU A 51 6.71 -3.63 10.93
CA GLU A 51 7.17 -3.48 12.33
C GLU A 51 7.58 -4.79 13.01
N LEU A 52 8.37 -5.61 12.32
CA LEU A 52 8.80 -6.95 12.78
C LEU A 52 7.65 -7.96 13.00
N ARG A 53 6.43 -7.63 12.59
CA ARG A 53 5.27 -8.53 12.59
C ARG A 53 4.99 -9.00 11.17
N ARG A 54 4.55 -10.25 11.03
CA ARG A 54 4.14 -10.78 9.73
C ARG A 54 2.83 -10.14 9.29
N VAL A 55 2.78 -9.66 8.06
CA VAL A 55 1.57 -9.10 7.47
C VAL A 55 0.64 -10.23 7.08
N THR A 56 -0.62 -10.12 7.47
CA THR A 56 -1.69 -11.08 7.14
C THR A 56 -2.63 -10.53 6.09
N ASP A 57 -2.81 -9.21 6.04
CA ASP A 57 -3.62 -8.56 5.03
C ASP A 57 -3.06 -7.16 4.70
N HIS A 58 -3.23 -6.73 3.45
CA HIS A 58 -2.75 -5.46 2.97
C HIS A 58 -3.68 -4.89 1.89
N LEU A 59 -4.47 -3.92 2.30
CA LEU A 59 -5.41 -3.19 1.46
C LEU A 59 -4.94 -1.76 1.25
N MET A 60 -5.59 -1.05 0.32
CA MET A 60 -5.39 0.37 0.11
C MET A 60 -6.75 1.05 -0.06
N ILE A 61 -6.94 2.15 0.66
CA ILE A 61 -8.01 3.10 0.37
C ILE A 61 -7.51 4.00 -0.75
N VAL A 62 -8.27 4.10 -1.83
CA VAL A 62 -7.94 4.84 -3.04
C VAL A 62 -9.12 5.74 -3.41
N PRO A 63 -8.96 7.08 -3.45
CA PRO A 63 -10.02 7.97 -3.89
C PRO A 63 -10.35 7.70 -5.36
N LYS A 64 -11.63 7.74 -5.72
CA LYS A 64 -12.07 7.61 -7.12
C LYS A 64 -11.55 8.76 -7.98
N GLN A 65 -11.45 9.95 -7.38
CA GLN A 65 -10.84 11.11 -8.02
C GLN A 65 -9.32 10.94 -8.08
N HIS A 66 -8.74 11.17 -9.25
CA HIS A 66 -7.28 11.18 -9.42
C HIS A 66 -6.68 12.44 -8.79
N VAL A 67 -6.16 12.32 -7.58
CA VAL A 67 -5.45 13.39 -6.86
C VAL A 67 -4.15 12.87 -6.27
N CYS A 68 -3.16 13.72 -6.04
CA CYS A 68 -1.89 13.33 -5.42
C CYS A 68 -1.86 13.50 -3.90
N SER A 69 -2.79 14.27 -3.33
CA SER A 69 -2.86 14.59 -1.91
C SER A 69 -4.30 14.53 -1.42
N LEU A 70 -4.48 14.17 -0.14
CA LEU A 70 -5.78 14.29 0.52
C LEU A 70 -6.24 15.75 0.62
N ALA A 71 -5.31 16.71 0.56
CA ALA A 71 -5.63 18.15 0.60
C ALA A 71 -6.51 18.57 -0.59
N ASP A 72 -6.34 17.93 -1.75
CA ASP A 72 -6.99 18.28 -3.02
C ASP A 72 -8.42 17.70 -3.16
N LEU A 73 -8.88 16.95 -2.16
CA LEU A 73 -10.22 16.36 -2.13
C LEU A 73 -11.26 17.34 -1.58
N SER A 74 -12.51 17.15 -1.99
CA SER A 74 -13.65 17.79 -1.35
C SER A 74 -13.81 17.33 0.10
N ASP A 75 -14.50 18.12 0.92
CA ASP A 75 -14.74 17.76 2.33
C ASP A 75 -15.58 16.48 2.47
N ALA A 76 -16.54 16.26 1.56
CA ALA A 76 -17.31 15.02 1.50
C ALA A 76 -16.41 13.80 1.24
N ALA A 77 -15.49 13.90 0.27
CA ALA A 77 -14.54 12.83 -0.02
C ALA A 77 -13.54 12.59 1.12
N LYS A 78 -13.08 13.66 1.78
CA LYS A 78 -12.23 13.57 2.97
C LYS A 78 -12.95 12.85 4.11
N LEU A 79 -14.21 13.18 4.36
CA LEU A 79 -15.02 12.55 5.40
C LEU A 79 -15.27 11.08 5.11
N ASP A 80 -15.63 10.73 3.88
CA ASP A 80 -15.85 9.33 3.45
C ASP A 80 -14.58 8.48 3.65
N ILE A 81 -13.42 8.99 3.22
CA ILE A 81 -12.14 8.33 3.44
C ILE A 81 -11.79 8.24 4.93
N MET A 82 -12.07 9.28 5.73
CA MET A 82 -11.80 9.26 7.16
C MET A 82 -12.65 8.22 7.89
N ASN A 83 -13.91 8.04 7.47
CA ASN A 83 -14.78 7.00 8.00
C ASN A 83 -14.23 5.60 7.68
N LEU A 84 -13.76 5.37 6.45
CA LEU A 84 -13.06 4.13 6.10
C LEU A 84 -11.81 3.93 6.95
N ILE A 85 -10.99 4.97 7.13
CA ILE A 85 -9.79 4.91 7.97
C ILE A 85 -10.16 4.48 9.40
N GLY A 86 -11.14 5.14 10.02
CA GLY A 86 -11.58 4.82 11.39
C GLY A 86 -12.13 3.40 11.51
N GLU A 87 -12.91 2.95 10.52
CA GLU A 87 -13.45 1.59 10.52
C GLU A 87 -12.35 0.53 10.46
N TYR A 88 -11.42 0.63 9.51
CA TYR A 88 -10.35 -0.36 9.38
C TYR A 88 -9.34 -0.26 10.54
N GLU A 89 -9.05 0.93 11.05
CA GLU A 89 -8.21 1.12 12.24
C GLU A 89 -8.80 0.38 13.45
N SER A 90 -10.10 0.54 13.70
CA SER A 90 -10.80 -0.22 14.76
C SER A 90 -10.78 -1.75 14.55
N GLY A 91 -10.52 -2.19 13.32
CA GLY A 91 -10.34 -3.59 12.92
C GLY A 91 -8.89 -4.10 12.96
N ASP A 92 -8.00 -3.45 13.71
CA ASP A 92 -6.56 -3.75 13.86
C ASP A 92 -5.69 -3.49 12.62
N TYR A 93 -6.13 -2.65 11.69
CA TYR A 93 -5.28 -2.25 10.57
C TYR A 93 -4.41 -1.05 10.95
N ASN A 94 -3.11 -1.15 10.63
CA ASN A 94 -2.22 -0.01 10.66
C ASN A 94 -2.49 0.87 9.43
N VAL A 95 -2.61 2.17 9.64
CA VAL A 95 -2.91 3.15 8.59
C VAL A 95 -1.64 3.89 8.21
N TYR A 96 -1.27 3.87 6.94
CA TYR A 96 -0.02 4.46 6.47
C TYR A 96 -0.15 5.05 5.07
N ALA A 97 0.25 6.32 4.89
CA ALA A 97 0.32 6.95 3.58
C ALA A 97 1.68 7.62 3.38
N ARG A 98 2.18 7.59 2.14
CA ARG A 98 3.40 8.31 1.75
C ARG A 98 3.06 9.74 1.31
N SER A 99 3.95 10.68 1.61
CA SER A 99 3.80 12.07 1.17
C SER A 99 3.81 12.19 -0.36
N ALA A 100 3.23 13.28 -0.86
CA ALA A 100 3.15 13.54 -2.29
C ALA A 100 4.53 13.61 -2.98
N THR A 101 5.53 14.08 -2.24
CA THR A 101 6.91 14.29 -2.69
C THR A 101 7.85 13.11 -2.38
N SER A 102 7.33 12.02 -1.81
CA SER A 102 8.18 10.88 -1.45
C SER A 102 8.75 10.19 -2.70
N THR A 103 10.07 10.10 -2.78
CA THR A 103 10.79 9.36 -3.84
C THR A 103 10.54 7.85 -3.83
N THR A 104 9.90 7.36 -2.76
CA THR A 104 9.56 5.95 -2.56
C THR A 104 8.08 5.65 -2.80
N ARG A 105 7.28 6.66 -3.16
CA ARG A 105 5.90 6.49 -3.59
C ARG A 105 5.89 6.10 -5.08
N SER A 106 5.37 4.93 -5.38
CA SER A 106 5.42 4.35 -6.73
C SER A 106 4.33 4.87 -7.67
N VAL A 107 3.18 5.27 -7.14
CA VAL A 107 2.02 5.74 -7.92
C VAL A 107 1.70 7.18 -7.53
N ALA A 108 1.62 8.07 -8.52
CA ALA A 108 1.25 9.48 -8.37
C ALA A 108 -0.29 9.67 -8.29
N HIS A 109 -0.94 8.89 -7.43
CA HIS A 109 -2.35 8.98 -7.06
C HIS A 109 -2.39 8.65 -5.58
N GLN A 110 -3.13 9.45 -4.80
CA GLN A 110 -3.30 9.26 -3.38
C GLN A 110 -3.79 7.84 -3.11
N HIS A 111 -3.13 7.17 -2.17
CA HIS A 111 -3.56 5.91 -1.62
C HIS A 111 -3.10 5.84 -0.17
N THR A 112 -3.96 5.31 0.68
CA THR A 112 -3.66 5.04 2.09
C THR A 112 -3.60 3.55 2.29
N HIS A 113 -2.45 3.02 2.69
CA HIS A 113 -2.28 1.62 3.01
C HIS A 113 -2.99 1.28 4.33
N LEU A 114 -3.69 0.16 4.32
CA LEU A 114 -4.27 -0.51 5.46
C LEU A 114 -3.54 -1.84 5.63
N ILE A 115 -2.81 -2.01 6.72
CA ILE A 115 -1.90 -3.14 6.91
C ILE A 115 -2.26 -3.88 8.19
N LYS A 116 -2.78 -5.09 8.07
CA LYS A 116 -3.03 -5.97 9.20
C LYS A 116 -1.86 -6.92 9.38
N ALA A 117 -1.39 -7.05 10.62
CA ALA A 117 -0.25 -7.90 10.96
C ALA A 117 -0.58 -8.79 12.14
N GLU A 118 0.09 -9.94 12.23
CA GLU A 118 0.04 -10.82 13.39
C GLU A 118 0.49 -10.07 14.65
N GLN A 119 -0.10 -10.36 15.80
CA GLN A 119 0.31 -9.72 17.07
C GLN A 119 1.72 -10.16 17.54
N LYS A 120 2.23 -11.27 16.99
CA LYS A 120 3.52 -11.83 17.37
C LYS A 120 4.68 -11.12 16.67
N LEU A 121 5.60 -10.60 17.47
CA LEU A 121 6.87 -10.06 16.98
C LEU A 121 7.84 -11.18 16.56
N ALA A 122 8.52 -10.97 15.44
CA ALA A 122 9.67 -11.75 15.05
C ALA A 122 10.81 -11.51 16.05
N ARG A 123 11.36 -12.60 16.61
CA ARG A 123 12.48 -12.53 17.55
C ARG A 123 13.81 -12.14 16.89
N MET A 124 13.92 -12.35 15.58
CA MET A 124 15.10 -12.01 14.79
C MET A 124 14.68 -11.76 13.34
N LEU A 125 15.22 -10.72 12.72
CA LEU A 125 15.09 -10.43 11.29
C LEU A 125 16.49 -10.33 10.68
N LEU A 126 16.87 -11.30 9.86
CA LEU A 126 18.08 -11.21 9.04
C LEU A 126 17.71 -10.63 7.67
N HIS A 127 18.16 -9.41 7.38
CA HIS A 127 17.91 -8.74 6.11
C HIS A 127 19.23 -8.28 5.46
N ILE A 128 19.50 -8.75 4.25
CA ILE A 128 20.69 -8.38 3.47
C ILE A 128 20.21 -7.87 2.11
N ARG A 129 20.27 -6.55 1.91
CA ARG A 129 19.76 -5.86 0.71
C ARG A 129 20.77 -5.75 -0.43
N ARG A 130 22.06 -5.65 -0.10
CA ARG A 130 23.18 -5.50 -1.06
C ARG A 130 24.27 -6.52 -0.74
N PRO A 131 25.02 -7.00 -1.76
CA PRO A 131 26.13 -7.91 -1.53
C PRO A 131 27.23 -7.24 -0.71
N TYR A 132 27.91 -8.01 0.12
CA TYR A 132 29.05 -7.54 0.93
C TYR A 132 30.28 -7.20 0.09
N VAL A 133 30.40 -7.78 -1.11
CA VAL A 133 31.51 -7.51 -2.04
C VAL A 133 30.92 -7.22 -3.42
N THR A 134 31.34 -6.10 -4.01
CA THR A 134 31.06 -5.76 -5.41
C THR A 134 32.40 -5.52 -6.09
N ILE A 135 32.90 -6.50 -6.86
CA ILE A 135 34.10 -6.30 -7.70
C ILE A 135 33.60 -5.76 -9.03
N LYS A 136 34.03 -4.54 -9.38
CA LYS A 136 33.78 -3.93 -10.68
C LYS A 136 35.11 -3.90 -11.43
N PHE A 137 35.14 -4.42 -12.65
CA PHE A 137 36.23 -4.23 -13.60
C PHE A 137 35.91 -3.03 -14.49
#